data_AF-A0AAU3HPM6-F1
#
_entry.id   AF-A0AAU3HPM6-F1
#
_cell.length_a   1.000
_cell.length_b   1.000
_cell.length_c   1.000
_cell.angle_alpha   90.00
_cell.angle_beta   90.00
_cell.angle_gamma   90.00
#
_symmetry.space_group_name_H-M   'P 1'
#
loop_
_entity.id
_entity.type
_entity.pdbx_description
1 polymer ?
#
loop_
_entity_poly.entity_id
_entity_poly.type
_entity_poly.pdbx_seq_one_letter_code
_entity_poly.pdbx_strand_id
1 'polypeptide(L)'
;MTRSWISFPDVEEGLFVATARKADPFSALAYALGPDATLRLPGRFGDFLLDAEQVRAQLPAVEETLVLTGTPRRDAIERIHARMTGLGDDPAHDADELLDGPLRVLRHAARTGHGAAGQVRWY
;
A
#
# COMPACT_ATOMS: atom_id res chain seq x y z
N MET A 1 -14.31 27.11 -14.75
CA MET A 1 -14.51 25.87 -15.52
C MET A 1 -14.54 24.72 -14.53
N THR A 2 -15.73 24.19 -14.26
CA THR A 2 -16.00 23.24 -13.17
C THR A 2 -15.83 21.82 -13.70
N ARG A 3 -14.74 21.12 -13.35
CA ARG A 3 -14.60 19.68 -13.63
C ARG A 3 -15.45 18.92 -12.62
N SER A 4 -16.64 18.48 -13.05
CA SER A 4 -17.41 17.46 -12.36
C SER A 4 -16.70 16.12 -12.57
N TRP A 5 -16.08 15.59 -11.52
CA TRP A 5 -15.62 14.21 -11.51
C TRP A 5 -16.80 13.35 -11.06
N ILE A 6 -17.19 12.39 -11.88
CA ILE A 6 -18.05 11.29 -11.46
C ILE A 6 -17.16 10.46 -10.52
N SER A 7 -17.33 10.64 -9.21
CA SER A 7 -16.71 9.77 -8.21
C SER A 7 -17.44 8.44 -8.24
N PHE A 8 -16.69 7.38 -8.52
CA PHE A 8 -17.15 6.01 -8.37
C PHE A 8 -16.56 5.52 -7.04
N PRO A 9 -17.29 5.60 -5.92
CA PRO A 9 -16.75 5.29 -4.60
C PRO A 9 -16.18 3.86 -4.50
N ASP A 10 -16.77 2.89 -5.21
CA ASP A 10 -16.23 1.52 -5.28
C ASP A 10 -14.86 1.44 -5.99
N VAL A 11 -14.59 2.33 -6.95
CA VAL A 11 -13.30 2.39 -7.65
C VAL A 11 -12.24 3.04 -6.76
N GLU A 12 -12.63 4.01 -5.92
CA GLU A 12 -11.71 4.67 -4.98
C GLU A 12 -11.27 3.73 -3.85
N GLU A 13 -12.13 2.82 -3.39
CA GLU A 13 -11.74 1.81 -2.39
C GLU A 13 -10.95 0.63 -2.99
N GLY A 14 -11.23 0.28 -4.24
CA GLY A 14 -10.61 -0.84 -4.94
C GLY A 14 -9.27 -0.53 -5.62
N LEU A 15 -8.81 0.73 -5.61
CA LEU A 15 -7.57 1.15 -6.25
C LEU A 15 -6.69 1.98 -5.31
N PHE A 16 -5.40 1.66 -5.31
CA PHE A 16 -4.36 2.46 -4.69
C PHE A 16 -3.17 2.59 -5.65
N VAL A 17 -2.67 3.82 -5.81
CA VAL A 17 -1.50 4.11 -6.66
C VAL A 17 -0.62 5.10 -5.94
N ALA A 18 0.66 4.75 -5.77
CA ALA A 18 1.71 5.65 -5.30
C ALA A 18 2.80 5.75 -6.34
N THR A 19 3.23 6.98 -6.65
CA THR A 19 4.28 7.25 -7.63
C THR A 19 5.30 8.23 -7.06
N ALA A 20 6.57 8.00 -7.34
CA ALA A 20 7.64 8.95 -7.09
C ALA A 20 8.64 8.93 -8.25
N ARG A 21 9.27 10.09 -8.50
CA ARG A 21 10.18 10.28 -9.64
C ARG A 21 11.56 9.65 -9.44
N LYS A 22 12.01 9.53 -8.18
CA LYS A 22 13.38 9.15 -7.80
C LYS A 22 13.46 8.20 -6.59
N ALA A 23 12.36 8.08 -5.86
CA ALA A 23 12.21 7.13 -4.78
C ALA A 23 11.27 6.01 -5.24
N ASP A 24 11.28 4.91 -4.50
CA ASP A 24 10.32 3.83 -4.69
C ASP A 24 9.42 3.70 -3.46
N PRO A 25 8.10 3.95 -3.61
CA PRO A 25 7.16 3.87 -2.51
C PRO A 25 7.12 2.48 -1.86
N PHE A 26 7.26 1.40 -2.66
CA PHE A 26 7.26 0.05 -2.11
C PHE A 26 8.51 -0.21 -1.24
N SER A 27 9.68 0.24 -1.69
CA SER A 27 10.93 0.14 -0.94
C SER A 27 10.90 0.97 0.33
N ALA A 28 10.23 2.13 0.32
CA ALA A 28 10.02 2.93 1.53
C ALA A 28 9.14 2.20 2.54
N LEU A 29 8.04 1.60 2.08
CA LEU A 29 7.19 0.74 2.90
C LEU A 29 7.99 -0.45 3.47
N ALA A 30 8.69 -1.19 2.62
CA ALA A 30 9.49 -2.35 3.04
C ALA A 30 10.60 -1.97 4.04
N TYR A 31 11.24 -0.81 3.86
CA TYR A 31 12.22 -0.27 4.79
C TYR A 31 11.60 0.05 6.16
N ALA A 32 10.40 0.65 6.16
CA ALA A 32 9.72 1.03 7.39
C ALA A 32 9.22 -0.18 8.20
N LEU A 33 8.69 -1.20 7.51
CA LEU A 33 8.19 -2.44 8.09
C LEU A 33 9.31 -3.39 8.52
N GLY A 34 10.43 -3.39 7.80
CA GLY A 34 11.51 -4.34 7.98
C GLY A 34 11.28 -5.68 7.26
N PRO A 35 12.30 -6.55 7.21
CA PRO A 35 12.32 -7.72 6.34
C PRO A 35 11.25 -8.76 6.70
N ASP A 36 11.09 -9.09 7.98
CA ASP A 36 10.16 -10.15 8.42
C ASP A 36 8.70 -9.77 8.12
N ALA A 37 8.34 -8.51 8.37
CA ALA A 37 7.02 -7.98 8.07
C ALA A 37 6.78 -7.91 6.56
N THR A 38 7.77 -7.47 5.79
CA THR A 38 7.67 -7.42 4.32
C THR A 38 7.46 -8.80 3.70
N LEU A 39 8.09 -9.85 4.23
CA LEU A 39 7.94 -11.22 3.75
C LEU A 39 6.54 -11.82 4.00
N ARG A 40 5.73 -11.22 4.87
CA ARG A 40 4.34 -11.62 5.11
C ARG A 40 3.35 -10.97 4.15
N LEU A 41 3.77 -9.95 3.41
CA LEU A 41 2.94 -9.32 2.40
C LEU A 41 2.77 -10.23 1.17
N PRO A 42 1.64 -10.13 0.45
CA PRO A 42 1.38 -10.91 -0.74
C PRO A 42 2.47 -10.75 -1.80
N GLY A 43 2.82 -11.88 -2.41
CA GLY A 43 3.69 -11.93 -3.57
C GLY A 43 5.14 -11.59 -3.28
N ARG A 44 5.83 -11.09 -4.31
CA ARG A 44 7.26 -10.78 -4.25
C ARG A 44 7.45 -9.29 -4.43
N PHE A 45 7.72 -8.59 -3.33
CA PHE A 45 7.95 -7.14 -3.33
C PHE A 45 6.79 -6.33 -3.96
N GLY A 46 5.54 -6.68 -3.63
CA GLY A 46 4.34 -5.95 -4.07
C GLY A 46 3.76 -6.42 -5.41
N ASP A 47 4.45 -7.29 -6.14
CA ASP A 47 3.90 -7.96 -7.32
C ASP A 47 3.15 -9.24 -6.92
N PHE A 48 1.84 -9.26 -7.14
CA PHE A 48 0.98 -10.42 -6.88
C PHE A 48 -0.27 -10.43 -7.76
N LEU A 49 -0.85 -11.63 -7.91
CA LEU A 49 -2.19 -11.84 -8.44
C LEU A 49 -2.87 -12.88 -7.54
N LEU A 50 -3.90 -12.46 -6.82
CA LEU A 50 -4.69 -13.30 -5.93
C LEU A 50 -6.13 -13.40 -6.44
N ASP A 51 -6.69 -14.61 -6.42
CA ASP A 51 -8.13 -14.78 -6.52
C ASP A 51 -8.84 -14.40 -5.20
N ALA A 52 -10.17 -14.41 -5.21
CA ALA A 52 -10.98 -13.99 -4.07
C ALA A 52 -10.80 -14.87 -2.83
N GLU A 53 -10.51 -16.17 -3.00
CA GLU A 53 -10.26 -17.08 -1.87
C GLU A 53 -8.90 -16.80 -1.25
N GLN A 54 -7.88 -16.61 -2.10
CA GLN A 54 -6.53 -16.26 -1.68
C GLN A 54 -6.48 -14.89 -0.98
N VAL A 55 -7.25 -13.89 -1.44
CA VAL A 55 -7.39 -12.61 -0.75
C VAL A 55 -7.89 -12.83 0.68
N ARG A 56 -8.97 -13.61 0.87
CA ARG A 56 -9.50 -13.90 2.21
C ARG A 56 -8.50 -14.66 3.08
N ALA A 57 -7.75 -15.59 2.49
CA ALA A 57 -6.75 -16.37 3.21
C ALA A 57 -5.54 -15.53 3.66
N GLN A 58 -5.11 -14.55 2.86
CA GLN A 58 -3.94 -13.72 3.15
C GLN A 58 -4.26 -12.47 3.99
N LEU A 59 -5.50 -11.99 3.97
CA LEU A 59 -5.89 -10.75 4.64
C LEU A 59 -5.45 -10.68 6.12
N PRO A 60 -5.59 -11.73 6.96
CA PRO A 60 -5.15 -11.67 8.36
C PRO A 60 -3.65 -11.35 8.52
N ALA A 61 -2.78 -11.98 7.72
CA ALA A 61 -1.34 -11.74 7.79
C ALA A 61 -0.97 -10.32 7.32
N VAL A 62 -1.72 -9.79 6.33
CA VAL A 62 -1.57 -8.41 5.88
C VAL A 62 -2.03 -7.43 6.96
N GLU A 63 -3.14 -7.71 7.63
CA GLU A 63 -3.65 -6.88 8.73
C GLU A 63 -2.67 -6.83 9.89
N GLU A 64 -2.11 -7.97 10.31
CA GLU A 64 -1.06 -8.02 11.34
C GLU A 64 0.18 -7.20 10.97
N THR A 65 0.45 -7.06 9.67
CA THR A 65 1.62 -6.35 9.15
C THR A 65 1.38 -4.85 9.00
N LEU A 66 0.19 -4.44 8.54
CA LEU A 66 -0.11 -3.06 8.15
C LEU A 66 -0.98 -2.30 9.16
N VAL A 67 -1.69 -2.97 10.07
CA VAL A 67 -2.47 -2.31 11.13
C VAL A 67 -1.53 -1.89 12.27
N LEU A 68 -0.74 -0.85 12.00
CA LEU A 68 0.12 -0.20 12.98
C LEU A 68 -0.66 0.87 13.75
N THR A 69 -0.47 0.93 15.06
CA THR A 69 -1.11 1.95 15.92
C THR A 69 -0.09 2.61 16.84
N GLY A 70 -0.41 3.80 17.37
CA GLY A 70 0.43 4.49 18.35
C GLY A 70 1.85 4.78 17.85
N THR A 71 2.85 4.45 18.68
CA THR A 71 4.27 4.68 18.39
C THR A 71 4.76 3.91 17.14
N PRO A 72 4.51 2.59 16.99
CA PRO A 72 4.86 1.86 15.77
C PRO A 72 4.43 2.53 14.47
N ARG A 73 3.21 3.10 14.43
CA ARG A 73 2.73 3.82 13.25
C ARG A 73 3.52 5.09 12.98
N ARG A 74 3.74 5.91 14.01
CA ARG A 74 4.52 7.16 13.86
C ARG A 74 5.93 6.88 13.37
N ASP A 75 6.60 5.88 13.95
CA ASP A 75 7.94 5.48 13.56
C ASP A 75 7.98 4.99 12.10
N ALA A 76 6.97 4.23 11.67
CA ALA A 76 6.88 3.77 10.29
C ALA A 76 6.70 4.95 9.31
N ILE A 77 5.80 5.89 9.62
CA ILE A 77 5.58 7.10 8.81
C ILE A 77 6.86 7.93 8.72
N GLU A 78 7.55 8.15 9.83
CA GLU A 78 8.82 8.88 9.85
C GLU A 78 9.89 8.21 8.99
N ARG A 79 10.00 6.87 9.04
CA ARG A 79 10.93 6.11 8.20
C ARG A 79 10.57 6.18 6.73
N ILE A 80 9.28 6.06 6.39
CA ILE A 80 8.79 6.23 5.01
C ILE A 80 9.18 7.62 4.51
N HIS A 81 8.82 8.66 5.27
CA HIS A 81 9.12 10.05 4.91
C HIS A 81 10.62 10.29 4.75
N ALA A 82 11.45 9.83 5.70
CA ALA A 82 12.90 9.96 5.63
C ALA A 82 13.49 9.22 4.41
N ARG A 83 12.99 8.03 4.08
CA ARG A 83 13.42 7.28 2.90
C ARG A 83 13.04 8.00 1.60
N MET A 84 11.81 8.48 1.52
CA MET A 84 11.28 9.15 0.34
C MET A 84 11.95 10.50 0.07
N THR A 85 12.23 11.28 1.12
CA THR A 85 12.95 12.57 1.02
C THR A 85 14.45 12.42 0.86
N GLY A 86 15.06 11.38 1.45
CA GLY A 86 16.50 11.14 1.35
C GLY A 86 16.96 10.60 -0.02
N LEU A 87 16.09 9.89 -0.75
CA LEU A 87 16.37 9.36 -2.08
C LEU A 87 15.66 10.11 -3.22
N GLY A 88 14.58 10.82 -2.90
CA GLY A 88 13.72 11.48 -3.89
C GLY A 88 13.63 12.99 -3.76
N ASP A 89 12.90 13.59 -4.70
CA ASP A 89 12.29 14.92 -4.48
C ASP A 89 10.99 14.68 -3.69
N ASP A 90 10.57 15.65 -2.85
CA ASP A 90 9.41 15.60 -1.95
C ASP A 90 8.24 14.74 -2.51
N PRO A 91 7.80 13.67 -1.83
CA PRO A 91 6.84 12.73 -2.40
C PRO A 91 5.50 13.39 -2.72
N ALA A 92 4.96 13.08 -3.90
CA ALA A 92 3.64 13.54 -4.33
C ALA A 92 2.46 12.82 -3.63
N HIS A 93 2.73 11.94 -2.67
CA HIS A 93 1.75 11.09 -1.99
C HIS A 93 1.96 11.09 -0.48
N ASP A 94 0.86 10.96 0.25
CA ASP A 94 0.83 10.89 1.71
C ASP A 94 1.51 9.59 2.20
N ALA A 95 2.40 9.69 3.18
CA ALA A 95 3.10 8.55 3.77
C ALA A 95 2.13 7.64 4.54
N ASP A 96 1.06 8.20 5.12
CA ASP A 96 -0.01 7.44 5.76
C ASP A 96 -0.72 6.52 4.75
N GLU A 97 -0.93 7.00 3.52
CA GLU A 97 -1.60 6.25 2.46
C GLU A 97 -0.77 5.05 1.96
N LEU A 98 0.56 5.02 2.16
CA LEU A 98 1.37 3.84 1.86
C LEU A 98 1.13 2.67 2.81
N LEU A 99 0.66 2.94 4.03
CA LEU A 99 0.24 1.92 4.98
C LEU A 99 -1.23 1.54 4.75
N ASP A 100 -2.09 2.55 4.56
CA ASP A 100 -3.54 2.35 4.59
C ASP A 100 -4.12 1.94 3.23
N GLY A 101 -3.54 2.43 2.12
CA GLY A 101 -4.01 2.20 0.77
C GLY A 101 -4.01 0.73 0.35
N PRO A 102 -2.88 0.00 0.45
CA PRO A 102 -2.83 -1.43 0.13
C PRO A 102 -3.81 -2.26 0.97
N LEU A 103 -3.92 -1.95 2.27
CA LEU A 103 -4.82 -2.65 3.18
C LEU A 103 -6.29 -2.36 2.84
N ARG A 104 -6.63 -1.12 2.46
CA ARG A 104 -7.97 -0.72 2.01
C ARG A 104 -8.40 -1.53 0.79
N VAL A 105 -7.54 -1.67 -0.22
CA VAL A 105 -7.81 -2.46 -1.44
C VAL A 105 -8.08 -3.92 -1.09
N LEU A 106 -7.25 -4.54 -0.25
CA LEU A 106 -7.40 -5.95 0.11
C LEU A 106 -8.66 -6.21 0.97
N ARG A 107 -8.98 -5.30 1.90
CA ARG A 107 -10.25 -5.36 2.65
C ARG A 107 -11.45 -5.21 1.74
N HIS A 108 -11.40 -4.29 0.78
CA HIS A 108 -12.46 -4.09 -0.20
C HIS A 108 -12.67 -5.35 -1.05
N ALA A 109 -11.59 -5.94 -1.58
CA ALA A 109 -11.64 -7.17 -2.36
C ALA A 109 -12.20 -8.35 -1.56
N ALA A 110 -11.75 -8.54 -0.31
CA ALA A 110 -12.26 -9.60 0.57
C ALA A 110 -13.76 -9.47 0.84
N ARG A 111 -14.22 -8.24 1.09
CA ARG A 111 -15.60 -7.92 1.45
C ARG A 111 -16.56 -8.01 0.26
N THR A 112 -16.06 -7.76 -0.96
CA THR A 112 -16.86 -7.81 -2.21
C THR A 112 -16.71 -9.13 -2.98
N GLY A 113 -15.82 -10.02 -2.55
CA GLY A 113 -15.60 -11.31 -3.21
C GLY A 113 -14.79 -11.23 -4.51
N HIS A 114 -13.98 -10.17 -4.68
CA HIS A 114 -13.09 -10.01 -5.84
C HIS A 114 -11.68 -10.51 -5.52
N GLY A 115 -10.93 -10.84 -6.58
CA GLY A 115 -9.48 -10.97 -6.51
C GLY A 115 -8.78 -9.62 -6.39
N ALA A 116 -7.48 -9.63 -6.14
CA ALA A 116 -6.66 -8.43 -6.07
C ALA A 116 -5.33 -8.64 -6.81
N ALA A 117 -4.83 -7.56 -7.41
CA ALA A 117 -3.53 -7.55 -8.06
C ALA A 117 -2.71 -6.38 -7.52
N GLY A 118 -1.43 -6.65 -7.26
CA GLY A 118 -0.43 -5.65 -6.94
C GLY A 118 0.62 -5.66 -8.04
N GLN A 119 1.09 -4.47 -8.41
CA GLN A 119 2.20 -4.34 -9.33
C GLN A 119 3.09 -3.16 -8.95
N VAL A 120 4.40 -3.41 -8.91
CA VAL A 120 5.42 -2.37 -8.75
C VAL A 120 6.15 -2.18 -10.08
N ARG A 121 6.28 -0.92 -10.52
CA ARG A 121 6.98 -0.57 -11.75
C ARG A 121 8.09 0.43 -11.47
N TRP A 122 9.23 0.17 -12.09
CA TRP A 122 10.42 1.00 -12.06
C TRP A 122 10.60 1.57 -13.47
N TYR A 123 10.68 2.89 -13.58
CA TYR A 123 10.82 3.61 -14.85
C TYR A 123 12.12 4.40 -14.88
#